data_AF-A0AA51QAW1-F1
#
_entry.id   AF-A0AA51QAW1-F1
#
_cell.length_a   1.000
_cell.length_b   1.000
_cell.length_c   1.000
_cell.angle_alpha   90.00
_cell.angle_beta   90.00
_cell.angle_gamma   90.00
#
_symmetry.space_group_name_H-M   'P 1'
#
loop_
_entity.id
_entity.type
_entity.pdbx_description
1 polymer ?
#
loop_
_entity_poly.entity_id
_entity_poly.type
_entity_poly.pdbx_seq_one_letter_code
_entity_poly.pdbx_strand_id
1 'polypeptide(L)'
;MRKVYQEKHRTLLDYISLYFGCNAQIIGHKAGLHLLLELKGAYPAELVTRAEKKGVKVYTTEKFWHCKGEICSRPLMLGFGGLSLKEIEEGIRLLSIAYKESREANKEKK
;
A
#
# COMPACT_ATOMS: atom_id res chain seq x y z
N MET A 1 -14.62 -6.25 20.12
CA MET A 1 -13.90 -5.47 19.08
C MET A 1 -12.65 -6.15 18.52
N ARG A 2 -11.80 -6.81 19.32
CA ARG A 2 -10.50 -7.40 18.85
C ARG A 2 -10.62 -8.37 17.64
N LYS A 3 -11.67 -9.20 17.60
CA LYS A 3 -11.87 -10.24 16.56
C LYS A 3 -12.10 -9.67 15.16
N VAL A 4 -12.96 -8.64 15.05
CA VAL A 4 -13.25 -7.97 13.76
C VAL A 4 -12.00 -7.28 13.21
N TYR A 5 -11.22 -6.61 14.05
CA TYR A 5 -9.97 -5.98 13.62
C TYR A 5 -8.91 -6.99 13.20
N GLN A 6 -8.81 -8.13 13.91
CA GLN A 6 -7.92 -9.22 13.52
C GLN A 6 -8.30 -9.83 12.17
N GLU A 7 -9.60 -9.96 11.91
CA GLU A 7 -10.11 -10.46 10.63
C GLU A 7 -9.80 -9.49 9.49
N LYS A 8 -10.14 -8.20 9.64
CA LYS A 8 -9.79 -7.15 8.67
C LYS A 8 -8.28 -7.12 8.39
N HIS A 9 -7.47 -7.20 9.45
CA HIS A 9 -6.02 -7.22 9.33
C HIS A 9 -5.53 -8.44 8.55
N ARG A 10 -6.02 -9.64 8.86
CA ARG A 10 -5.68 -10.87 8.12
C ARG A 10 -6.07 -10.76 6.65
N THR A 11 -7.32 -10.37 6.38
CA THR A 11 -7.83 -10.17 5.01
C THR A 11 -6.96 -9.19 4.22
N LEU A 12 -6.53 -8.11 4.85
CA LEU A 12 -5.63 -7.14 4.23
C LEU A 12 -4.26 -7.73 3.90
N LEU A 13 -3.66 -8.51 4.80
CA LEU A 13 -2.40 -9.22 4.52
C LEU A 13 -2.55 -10.24 3.38
N ASP A 14 -3.65 -11.01 3.39
CA ASP A 14 -3.94 -12.03 2.40
C ASP A 14 -4.05 -11.41 0.99
N TYR A 15 -4.81 -10.31 0.86
CA TYR A 15 -4.93 -9.62 -0.42
C TYR A 15 -3.64 -8.91 -0.82
N ILE A 16 -2.88 -8.32 0.10
CA ILE A 16 -1.55 -7.77 -0.25
C ILE A 16 -0.66 -8.87 -0.83
N SER A 17 -0.61 -10.04 -0.19
CA SER A 17 0.15 -11.18 -0.68
C SER A 17 -0.35 -11.65 -2.05
N LEU A 18 -1.68 -11.73 -2.24
CA LEU A 18 -2.30 -12.17 -3.48
C LEU A 18 -1.99 -11.23 -4.66
N TYR A 19 -2.11 -9.91 -4.46
CA TYR A 19 -2.03 -8.95 -5.56
C TYR A 19 -0.61 -8.45 -5.84
N PHE A 20 0.27 -8.39 -4.83
CA PHE A 20 1.63 -7.86 -4.97
C PHE A 20 2.72 -8.95 -4.89
N GLY A 21 2.44 -10.08 -4.24
CA GLY A 21 3.39 -11.19 -4.09
C GLY A 21 4.75 -10.74 -3.57
N CYS A 22 5.82 -11.18 -4.25
CA CYS A 22 7.21 -10.86 -3.89
C CYS A 22 7.62 -9.38 -4.09
N ASN A 23 6.72 -8.54 -4.62
CA ASN A 23 6.94 -7.11 -4.76
C ASN A 23 6.54 -6.31 -3.52
N ALA A 24 5.78 -6.92 -2.60
CA ALA A 24 5.37 -6.29 -1.36
C ALA A 24 6.23 -6.72 -0.18
N GLN A 25 6.58 -5.75 0.66
CA GLN A 25 7.14 -5.96 1.99
C GLN A 25 6.27 -5.24 3.01
N ILE A 26 5.81 -5.99 4.01
CA ILE A 26 4.93 -5.48 5.06
C ILE A 26 5.79 -5.14 6.27
N ILE A 27 5.70 -3.90 6.74
CA ILE A 27 6.49 -3.36 7.85
C ILE A 27 5.53 -3.00 9.00
N GLY A 28 5.87 -3.39 10.23
CA GLY A 28 5.19 -2.90 11.43
C GLY A 28 3.70 -3.29 11.57
N HIS A 29 3.32 -4.54 11.32
CA HIS A 29 1.93 -5.00 11.36
C HIS A 29 1.44 -5.55 12.73
N LYS A 30 2.23 -5.36 13.81
CA LYS A 30 1.98 -6.05 15.11
C LYS A 30 1.06 -5.28 16.07
N ALA A 31 0.73 -4.01 15.80
CA ALA A 31 -0.24 -3.24 16.59
C ALA A 31 -0.76 -2.01 15.81
N GLY A 32 -2.06 -1.70 15.92
CA GLY A 32 -2.67 -0.49 15.36
C GLY A 32 -3.78 -0.73 14.35
N LEU A 33 -4.24 0.37 13.72
CA LEU A 33 -5.27 0.39 12.66
C LEU A 33 -4.70 0.71 11.28
N HIS A 34 -3.37 0.68 11.17
CA HIS A 34 -2.64 0.88 9.94
C HIS A 34 -1.49 -0.12 9.79
N LEU A 35 -1.05 -0.35 8.56
CA LEU A 35 0.19 -1.07 8.26
C LEU A 35 1.07 -0.25 7.31
N LEU A 36 2.36 -0.55 7.31
CA LEU A 36 3.28 0.01 6.34
C LEU A 36 3.54 -1.02 5.23
N LEU A 37 3.37 -0.59 3.98
CA LEU A 37 3.57 -1.40 2.78
C LEU A 37 4.66 -0.76 1.93
N GLU A 38 5.77 -1.46 1.79
CA GLU A 38 6.80 -1.13 0.81
C GLU A 38 6.57 -1.92 -0.49
N LEU A 39 6.68 -1.24 -1.62
CA LEU A 39 6.51 -1.83 -2.95
C LEU A 39 7.76 -1.62 -3.80
N LYS A 40 8.32 -2.71 -4.31
CA LYS A 40 9.56 -2.67 -5.11
C LYS A 40 9.38 -1.88 -6.40
N GLY A 41 10.23 -0.88 -6.60
CA GLY A 41 10.22 -0.05 -7.81
C GLY A 41 9.00 0.85 -7.95
N ALA A 42 8.25 1.08 -6.86
CA ALA A 42 7.21 2.10 -6.81
C ALA A 42 7.76 3.40 -6.24
N TYR A 43 7.36 4.53 -6.81
CA TYR A 43 7.55 5.84 -6.20
C TYR A 43 6.27 6.22 -5.41
N PRO A 44 6.31 6.36 -4.07
CA PRO A 44 5.11 6.50 -3.27
C PRO A 44 4.24 7.70 -3.63
N ALA A 45 4.85 8.87 -3.89
CA ALA A 45 4.09 10.06 -4.28
C ALA A 45 3.31 9.87 -5.59
N GLU A 46 3.88 9.15 -6.56
CA GLU A 46 3.21 8.82 -7.82
C GLU A 46 2.08 7.81 -7.57
N LEU A 47 2.37 6.77 -6.78
CA LEU A 47 1.41 5.72 -6.49
C LEU A 47 0.21 6.25 -5.67
N VAL A 48 0.41 7.18 -4.74
CA VAL A 48 -0.67 7.88 -4.02
C VAL A 48 -1.60 8.57 -5.01
N THR A 49 -1.04 9.36 -5.93
CA THR A 49 -1.82 10.11 -6.93
C THR A 49 -2.61 9.17 -7.85
N ARG A 50 -2.00 8.06 -8.29
CA ARG A 50 -2.65 7.08 -9.17
C ARG A 50 -3.73 6.28 -8.45
N ALA A 51 -3.48 5.88 -7.20
CA ALA A 51 -4.44 5.19 -6.37
C ALA A 51 -5.67 6.07 -6.11
N GLU A 52 -5.46 7.36 -5.80
CA GLU A 52 -6.54 8.31 -5.53
C GLU A 52 -7.45 8.50 -6.75
N LYS A 53 -6.89 8.57 -7.96
CA LYS A 53 -7.66 8.60 -9.23
C LYS A 53 -8.53 7.36 -9.43
N LYS A 54 -8.19 6.23 -8.81
CA LYS A 54 -8.97 4.99 -8.85
C LYS A 54 -9.92 4.85 -7.65
N GLY A 55 -10.02 5.86 -6.79
CA GLY A 55 -10.88 5.83 -5.61
C GLY A 55 -10.23 5.21 -4.36
N VAL A 56 -8.91 4.98 -4.37
CA VAL A 56 -8.18 4.41 -3.22
C VAL A 56 -7.31 5.47 -2.58
N LYS A 57 -7.56 5.74 -1.29
CA LYS A 57 -6.76 6.69 -0.51
C LYS A 57 -5.67 5.96 0.29
N VAL A 58 -4.42 6.22 -0.06
CA VAL A 58 -3.22 5.75 0.66
C VAL A 58 -2.34 6.94 1.01
N TYR A 59 -1.47 6.79 2.00
CA TYR A 59 -0.63 7.89 2.49
C TYR A 59 0.84 7.56 2.32
N THR A 60 1.63 8.55 1.88
CA THR A 60 3.09 8.44 1.91
C THR A 60 3.61 8.66 3.33
N THR A 61 4.64 7.92 3.73
CA THR A 61 5.35 8.18 4.99
C THR A 61 6.50 9.17 4.83
N GLU A 62 6.76 9.70 3.63
CA GLU A 62 7.88 10.60 3.31
C GLU A 62 8.10 11.73 4.33
N LYS A 63 7.02 12.33 4.84
CA LYS A 63 7.09 13.44 5.81
C LYS A 63 7.68 13.03 7.16
N PHE A 64 7.71 11.73 7.46
CA PHE A 64 8.24 11.17 8.70
C PHE A 64 9.68 10.63 8.53
N TRP A 65 10.22 10.61 7.31
CA TRP A 65 11.57 10.12 7.05
C TRP A 65 12.56 11.28 6.93
N HIS A 66 13.63 11.22 7.72
CA HIS A 66 14.72 12.21 7.66
C HIS A 66 15.63 12.04 6.43
N CYS A 67 15.58 10.88 5.77
CA CYS A 67 16.40 10.60 4.60
C CYS A 67 15.70 11.01 3.30
N LYS A 68 16.33 11.93 2.56
CA LYS A 68 15.83 12.47 1.27
C LYS A 68 16.56 11.92 0.03
N GLY A 69 17.20 10.75 0.14
CA GLY A 69 17.94 10.12 -0.96
C GLY A 69 17.09 9.16 -1.80
N GLU A 70 17.59 8.80 -2.99
CA GLU A 70 16.97 7.79 -3.88
C GLU A 70 16.90 6.39 -3.25
N ILE A 71 17.81 6.09 -2.33
CA ILE A 71 17.98 4.76 -1.69
C ILE A 71 17.01 4.55 -0.51
N CYS A 72 16.33 5.61 -0.06
CA CYS A 72 15.48 5.49 1.11
C CYS A 72 14.13 4.86 0.77
N SER A 73 13.91 3.69 1.35
CA SER A 73 12.62 3.02 1.45
C SER A 73 11.58 4.00 1.97
N ARG A 74 10.51 4.17 1.21
CA ARG A 74 9.40 5.07 1.55
C ARG A 74 8.12 4.24 1.53
N PRO A 75 7.77 3.54 2.61
CA PRO A 75 6.57 2.73 2.63
C PRO A 75 5.31 3.60 2.54
N LEU A 76 4.26 3.04 1.97
CA LEU A 76 2.90 3.55 2.06
C LEU A 76 2.29 3.15 3.39
N MET A 77 1.49 4.04 3.98
CA MET A 77 0.67 3.73 5.14
C MET A 77 -0.76 3.41 4.66
N LEU A 78 -1.23 2.21 5.00
CA LEU A 78 -2.58 1.74 4.70
C LEU A 78 -3.41 1.71 5.98
N GLY A 79 -4.46 2.54 6.06
CA GLY A 79 -5.42 2.51 7.15
C GLY A 79 -6.62 1.63 6.82
N PHE A 80 -7.02 0.74 7.73
CA PHE A 80 -8.11 -0.22 7.47
C PHE A 80 -9.19 -0.25 8.57
N GLY A 81 -9.06 0.56 9.62
CA GLY A 81 -9.97 0.50 10.78
C GLY A 81 -11.44 0.68 10.43
N GLY A 82 -11.75 1.64 9.55
CA GLY A 82 -13.11 1.96 9.12
C GLY A 82 -13.66 1.13 7.96
N LEU A 83 -12.83 0.32 7.29
CA LEU A 83 -13.21 -0.36 6.05
C LEU A 83 -13.87 -1.72 6.33
N SER A 84 -14.87 -2.10 5.56
CA SER A 84 -15.40 -3.46 5.49
C SER A 84 -14.42 -4.41 4.77
N LEU A 85 -14.63 -5.72 4.89
CA LEU A 85 -13.79 -6.72 4.21
C LEU A 85 -13.82 -6.57 2.69
N LYS A 86 -14.99 -6.23 2.13
CA LYS A 86 -15.15 -5.98 0.69
C LYS A 86 -14.40 -4.72 0.23
N GLU A 87 -14.45 -3.65 1.02
CA GLU A 87 -13.70 -2.42 0.71
C GLU A 87 -12.19 -2.64 0.81
N ILE A 88 -11.73 -3.49 1.73
CA ILE A 88 -10.32 -3.89 1.82
C ILE A 88 -9.89 -4.63 0.55
N GLU A 89 -10.67 -5.63 0.12
CA GLU A 89 -10.40 -6.37 -1.12
C GLU A 89 -10.33 -5.45 -2.33
N GLU A 90 -11.37 -4.64 -2.53
CA GLU A 90 -11.46 -3.75 -3.68
C GLU A 90 -10.37 -2.68 -3.66
N GLY A 91 -10.09 -2.10 -2.49
CA GLY A 91 -9.02 -1.13 -2.32
C GLY A 91 -7.65 -1.69 -2.67
N ILE A 92 -7.33 -2.92 -2.23
CA ILE A 92 -6.06 -3.57 -2.58
C ILE A 92 -6.00 -3.93 -4.07
N ARG A 93 -7.10 -4.43 -4.64
CA ARG A 93 -7.19 -4.73 -6.09
C ARG A 93 -6.89 -3.48 -6.92
N LEU A 94 -7.56 -2.36 -6.63
CA LEU A 94 -7.38 -1.09 -7.33
C LEU A 94 -5.97 -0.50 -7.12
N LEU A 95 -5.41 -0.62 -5.91
CA LEU A 95 -4.03 -0.23 -5.62
C LEU A 95 -3.04 -1.04 -6.46
N SER A 96 -3.29 -2.34 -6.67
CA SER A 96 -2.44 -3.19 -7.51
C SER A 96 -2.42 -2.76 -8.97
N ILE A 97 -3.55 -2.25 -9.48
CA ILE A 97 -3.66 -1.72 -10.84
C ILE A 97 -2.85 -0.42 -10.94
N ALA A 98 -3.03 0.50 -9.98
CA ALA A 98 -2.25 1.74 -9.93
C ALA A 98 -0.73 1.47 -9.86
N TYR A 99 -0.32 0.44 -9.12
CA TYR A 99 1.07 0.01 -9.03
C TYR A 99 1.60 -0.51 -10.38
N LYS A 100 0.87 -1.40 -11.07
CA LYS A 100 1.27 -1.92 -12.39
C LYS A 100 1.44 -0.79 -13.41
N GLU A 101 0.49 0.15 -13.46
CA GLU A 101 0.56 1.31 -14.35
C GLU A 101 1.77 2.23 -14.06
N SER A 102 2.11 2.41 -12.78
CA SER A 102 3.31 3.18 -12.40
C SER A 102 4.60 2.51 -12.88
N ARG A 103 4.63 1.17 -12.97
CA ARG A 103 5.79 0.41 -13.41
C ARG A 103 5.97 0.41 -14.92
N GLU A 104 4.88 0.42 -15.68
CA GLU A 104 4.90 0.50 -17.14
C GLU A 104 5.39 1.89 -17.60
N ALA A 105 4.87 2.96 -17.01
CA ALA A 105 5.30 4.33 -17.30
C ALA A 105 6.80 4.59 -16.99
N ASN A 106 7.36 3.85 -16.04
CA ASN A 106 8.79 3.95 -15.69
C ASN A 106 9.69 3.09 -16.60
N LYS A 107 9.14 2.15 -17.38
CA LYS A 107 9.89 1.41 -18.41
C LYS A 107 10.04 2.21 -19.71
N GLU A 108 9.04 3.02 -20.08
CA GLU A 108 9.07 3.84 -21.31
C GLU A 108 9.98 5.07 -21.22
N LYS A 109 10.39 5.47 -20.01
CA LYS A 109 11.30 6.60 -19.78
C LYS A 109 12.78 6.20 -19.73
N LYS A 110 13.12 4.95 -20.06
CA LYS A 110 14.48 4.42 -20.02
C LYS A 110 14.90 3.95 -21.41
#